data_AF-A0AB37HKF5-F1
#
_entry.id   AF-A0AB37HKF5-F1
#
_cell.length_a   1.000
_cell.length_b   1.000
_cell.length_c   1.000
_cell.angle_alpha   90.00
_cell.angle_beta   90.00
_cell.angle_gamma   90.00
#
_symmetry.space_group_name_H-M   'P 1'
#
loop_
_entity.id
_entity.type
_entity.pdbx_description
1 polymer ?
#
loop_
_entity_poly.entity_id
_entity_poly.type
_entity_poly.pdbx_seq_one_letter_code
_entity_poly.pdbx_strand_id
1 'polypeptide(L)' 'MNEREIRCGRCNKPITNKTEVEYSQEYSEFYCKWDCAVEAFFDRARCVPFDFKDKDVEIKRGKFYWK' A
#
# COMPACT_ATOMS: atom_id res chain seq x y z
N MET A 1 17.84 19.55 20.78
CA MET A 1 17.37 18.55 19.80
C MET A 1 16.26 19.22 19.00
N ASN A 2 16.32 19.22 17.67
CA ASN A 2 15.20 19.73 16.87
C ASN A 2 14.08 18.68 16.95
N GLU A 3 12.98 19.01 17.62
CA GLU A 3 11.79 18.16 17.63
C GLU A 3 11.24 18.06 16.20
N ARG A 4 11.00 16.82 15.73
CA ARG A 4 10.35 16.56 14.44
C ARG A 4 9.02 15.87 14.71
N GLU A 5 7.94 16.43 14.18
CA GLU A 5 6.60 15.85 14.20
C GLU A 5 6.56 14.55 13.37
N ILE A 6 5.95 13.49 13.91
CA ILE A 6 5.66 12.27 13.14
C ILE A 6 4.47 12.55 12.23
N ARG A 7 4.62 12.26 10.93
CA ARG A 7 3.59 12.49 9.92
C ARG A 7 3.29 11.20 9.17
N CYS A 8 2.06 11.07 8.71
CA CYS A 8 1.62 9.93 7.91
C CYS A 8 2.42 9.84 6.61
N GLY A 9 3.05 8.70 6.34
CA GLY A 9 3.86 8.45 5.13
C GLY A 9 3.08 8.57 3.81
N ARG A 10 1.74 8.50 3.86
CA ARG A 10 0.86 8.66 2.70
C ARG A 10 0.31 10.07 2.53
N CYS A 11 -0.47 10.55 3.51
CA CYS A 11 -1.23 11.79 3.38
C CYS A 11 -0.55 13.00 4.06
N ASN A 12 0.62 12.79 4.68
CA ASN A 12 1.43 13.83 5.32
C ASN A 12 0.73 14.58 6.47
N LYS A 13 -0.38 14.05 6.99
CA LYS A 13 -1.07 14.60 8.17
C LYS A 13 -0.26 14.29 9.44
N PRO A 14 -0.23 15.20 10.43
CA PRO A 14 0.33 14.94 11.75
C PRO A 14 -0.29 13.71 12.41
N ILE A 15 0.54 12.88 13.04
CA ILE A 15 0.08 11.77 13.88
C ILE A 15 0.07 12.25 15.33
N THR A 16 -1.05 11.98 16.02
CA THR A 16 -1.26 12.40 17.42
C THR A 16 -1.50 11.18 18.29
N ASN A 17 -1.51 11.37 19.61
CA ASN A 17 -1.89 10.32 20.57
C ASN A 17 -3.37 9.88 20.47
N LYS A 18 -4.17 10.53 19.62
CA LYS A 18 -5.57 10.14 19.32
C LYS A 18 -5.71 9.36 18.02
N THR A 19 -4.64 9.24 17.25
CA THR A 19 -4.62 8.52 15.98
C THR A 19 -4.42 7.03 16.25
N GLU A 20 -5.24 6.17 15.65
CA GLU A 20 -4.92 4.74 15.56
C GLU A 20 -3.82 4.59 14.52
N VAL A 21 -2.60 4.28 14.99
CA VAL A 21 -1.39 4.33 14.17
C VAL A 21 -1.07 2.96 13.63
N GLU A 22 -0.91 2.88 12.31
CA GLU A 22 -0.34 1.72 11.63
C GLU A 22 1.15 1.97 11.40
N TYR A 23 2.00 1.02 11.79
CA TYR A 23 3.44 1.09 11.55
C TYR A 23 3.89 0.01 10.58
N SER A 24 4.48 0.41 9.46
CA SER A 24 5.13 -0.51 8.55
C SER A 24 6.57 -0.75 9.00
N GLN A 25 6.87 -1.98 9.41
CA GLN A 25 8.25 -2.38 9.74
C GLN A 25 9.15 -2.37 8.50
N GLU A 26 8.63 -2.87 7.37
CA GLU A 26 9.36 -2.93 6.10
C GLU A 26 9.77 -1.54 5.60
N TYR A 27 8.86 -0.57 5.71
CA TYR A 27 9.11 0.79 5.21
C TYR A 27 9.58 1.76 6.29
N SER A 28 9.62 1.33 7.56
CA SER A 28 9.91 2.20 8.71
C SER A 28 9.07 3.49 8.72
N GLU A 29 7.78 3.35 8.41
CA GLU A 29 6.85 4.46 8.21
C GLU A 29 5.57 4.31 9.04
N PHE A 30 5.05 5.45 9.50
CA PHE A 30 3.80 5.54 10.24
C PHE A 30 2.66 5.98 9.33
N TYR A 31 1.47 5.43 9.54
CA TYR A 31 0.25 5.80 8.82
C TYR A 31 -0.88 6.09 9.80
N CYS A 32 -1.70 7.07 9.47
CA CYS A 32 -2.77 7.55 10.36
C CYS A 32 -4.06 6.70 10.34
N LYS A 33 -4.11 5.69 9.46
CA LYS A 33 -5.20 4.71 9.32
C LYS A 33 -4.78 3.60 8.35
N TRP A 34 -5.44 2.45 8.44
CA TRP A 34 -5.22 1.29 7.56
C TRP A 34 -5.24 1.63 6.06
N ASP A 35 -6.22 2.39 5.57
CA ASP A 35 -6.29 2.77 4.14
C ASP A 35 -5.01 3.46 3.66
N CYS A 36 -4.44 4.34 4.48
CA CYS A 36 -3.22 5.05 4.11
C CYS A 36 -2.02 4.11 3.98
N ALA A 37 -1.94 3.08 4.82
CA ALA A 37 -0.89 2.06 4.74
C ALA A 37 -1.07 1.19 3.48
N VAL A 38 -2.30 0.74 3.20
CA VAL A 38 -2.62 -0.10 2.04
C VAL A 38 -2.40 0.63 0.73
N GLU A 39 -2.91 1.86 0.59
CA GLU A 39 -2.69 2.66 -0.62
C GLU A 39 -1.20 2.92 -0.86
N ALA A 40 -0.44 3.25 0.18
CA ALA A 40 1.00 3.45 0.05
C ALA A 40 1.72 2.16 -0.41
N PHE A 41 1.31 1.00 0.10
CA PHE A 41 1.80 -0.29 -0.37
C PHE A 41 1.47 -0.52 -1.85
N PHE A 42 0.20 -0.36 -2.27
CA PHE A 42 -0.22 -0.57 -3.66
C PHE A 42 0.52 0.36 -4.62
N ASP A 43 0.67 1.64 -4.27
CA ASP A 43 1.42 2.62 -5.06
C ASP A 43 2.90 2.23 -5.20
N ARG A 44 3.56 1.85 -4.09
CA ARG A 44 4.98 1.46 -4.09
C ARG A 44 5.25 0.15 -4.81
N ALA A 45 4.41 -0.85 -4.59
CA ALA A 45 4.48 -2.15 -5.24
C ALA A 45 4.04 -2.10 -6.71
N ARG A 46 3.54 -0.94 -7.18
CA ARG A 46 2.99 -0.73 -8.53
C ARG A 46 1.91 -1.76 -8.88
N CYS A 47 1.06 -2.07 -7.90
CA CYS A 47 -0.07 -2.94 -8.09
C CYS A 47 -1.10 -2.24 -8.99
N VAL A 48 -1.24 -2.73 -10.22
CA VAL A 48 -2.19 -2.22 -11.21
C VAL A 48 -3.13 -3.34 -11.66
N PRO A 49 -4.35 -3.03 -12.15
CA PRO A 49 -5.22 -4.03 -12.77
C PRO A 49 -4.49 -4.78 -13.88
N PHE A 50 -4.56 -6.11 -13.84
CA PHE A 50 -3.88 -6.95 -14.81
C PHE A 50 -4.73 -7.08 -16.10
N ASP A 51 -4.15 -6.76 -17.25
CA ASP A 51 -4.77 -7.05 -18.56
C ASP A 51 -4.29 -8.40 -19.08
N PHE A 52 -5.23 -9.34 -19.24
CA PHE A 52 -4.97 -10.70 -19.68
C PHE A 52 -4.76 -10.82 -21.20
N LYS A 53 -4.96 -9.76 -21.99
CA LYS A 53 -4.91 -9.82 -23.46
C LYS A 53 -3.52 -10.07 -24.05
N ASP A 54 -2.46 -9.68 -23.34
CA ASP A 54 -1.08 -9.65 -23.88
C ASP A 54 -0.11 -10.63 -23.18
N LYS A 55 -0.64 -11.69 -22.56
CA LYS A 55 0.17 -12.60 -21.72
C LYS A 55 -0.06 -14.07 -22.04
N ASP A 56 0.92 -14.88 -21.64
CA ASP A 56 0.86 -16.35 -21.61
C ASP A 56 -0.07 -16.82 -20.50
N VAL A 57 -1.31 -16.36 -20.53
CA VAL A 57 -2.39 -16.80 -19.66
C VAL A 57 -3.52 -17.31 -20.57
N GLU A 58 -4.05 -18.48 -20.22
CA GLU A 58 -5.25 -19.04 -20.83
C GLU A 58 -6.37 -19.14 -19.79
N ILE A 59 -7.63 -19.03 -20.25
CA ILE A 59 -8.81 -19.16 -19.40
C ILE A 59 -9.45 -20.52 -19.67
N LYS A 60 -9.41 -21.43 -18.71
CA LYS A 60 -10.06 -22.76 -18.78
C LYS A 60 -11.10 -22.90 -17.68
N ARG A 61 -12.35 -23.19 -18.04
CA ARG A 61 -13.47 -23.38 -17.08
C ARG A 61 -13.60 -22.24 -16.05
N GLY A 62 -13.46 -20.99 -16.52
CA GLY A 62 -13.56 -19.79 -15.66
C GLY A 62 -12.37 -19.55 -14.73
N LYS A 63 -11.25 -20.26 -14.91
CA LYS A 63 -10.02 -20.11 -14.15
C LYS A 63 -8.87 -19.72 -15.07
N PHE A 64 -7.95 -18.91 -14.55
CA PHE A 64 -6.74 -18.47 -15.26
C PHE A 64 -5.62 -19.46 -15.02
N TYR A 65 -4.90 -19.82 -16.08
CA TYR A 65 -3.73 -20.69 -16.05
C TYR A 65 -2.62 -20.04 -16.85
N TRP A 66 -1.38 -20.17 -16.40
CA TRP A 66 -0.24 -19.87 -17.27
C TRP A 66 -0.24 -20.86 -18.43
N LYS A 67 -0.02 -20.36 -19.64
CA LYS A 67 0.22 -21.21 -20.81
C LYS A 67 1.56 -21.93 -20.68
#